data_AF-A0A285NPH3-F1
#
_entry.id   AF-A0A285NPH3-F1
#
_cell.length_a   1.000
_cell.length_b   1.000
_cell.length_c   1.000
_cell.angle_alpha   90.00
_cell.angle_beta   90.00
_cell.angle_gamma   90.00
#
_symmetry.space_group_name_H-M   'P 1'
#
loop_
_entity.id
_entity.type
_entity.pdbx_description
1 polymer ?
#
loop_
_entity_poly.entity_id
_entity_poly.type
_entity_poly.pdbx_seq_one_letter_code
_entity_poly.pdbx_strand_id
1 'polypeptide(L)'
;MTKLQKVGVCLIAFLGVSYAQEKDCNTNPLKEHKWCEYAWVICKNLVTYRLEKIRECIEKSQNYEEGSACFEKSWIENFLQR
;
A
#
# COMPACT_ATOMS: atom_id res chain seq x y z
N MET A 1 17.92 -25.76 17.52
CA MET A 1 16.73 -26.07 16.68
C MET A 1 17.00 -27.35 15.91
N THR A 2 16.24 -28.41 16.19
CA THR A 2 16.36 -29.71 15.51
C THR A 2 15.90 -29.61 14.05
N LYS A 3 16.41 -30.48 13.16
CA LYS A 3 16.04 -30.50 11.72
C LYS A 3 14.51 -30.52 11.51
N LEU A 4 13.76 -31.17 12.40
CA LEU A 4 12.29 -31.22 12.39
C LEU A 4 11.62 -29.84 12.54
N GLN A 5 12.17 -28.94 13.38
CA GLN A 5 11.60 -27.60 13.56
C GLN A 5 11.77 -26.73 12.32
N LYS A 6 12.87 -26.89 11.57
CA LYS A 6 13.11 -26.15 10.32
C LYS A 6 12.14 -26.56 9.21
N VAL A 7 11.81 -27.85 9.13
CA VAL A 7 10.84 -28.36 8.14
C VAL A 7 9.42 -27.88 8.45
N GLY A 8 9.02 -27.89 9.73
CA GLY A 8 7.70 -27.41 10.15
C GLY A 8 7.46 -25.94 9.84
N VAL A 9 8.47 -25.07 10.04
CA VAL A 9 8.37 -23.63 9.74
C VAL A 9 8.28 -23.38 8.23
N CYS A 10 9.03 -24.12 7.41
CA CYS A 10 8.92 -24.00 5.95
C CYS A 10 7.55 -24.44 5.41
N LEU A 11 6.93 -25.47 5.99
CA LEU A 11 5.62 -25.96 5.57
C LEU A 11 4.51 -24.95 5.85
N ILE A 12 4.55 -24.28 7.00
CA ILE A 12 3.57 -23.24 7.36
C ILE A 12 3.73 -22.01 6.46
N ALA A 13 4.98 -21.63 6.13
CA ALA A 13 5.25 -20.53 5.20
C ALA A 13 4.75 -20.84 3.78
N PHE A 14 4.94 -22.08 3.29
CA PHE A 14 4.45 -22.48 1.97
C PHE A 14 2.91 -22.54 1.88
N LEU A 15 2.25 -23.03 2.94
CA LEU A 15 0.78 -23.06 2.99
C LEU A 15 0.17 -21.66 3.08
N GLY A 16 0.80 -20.74 3.81
CA GLY A 16 0.37 -19.33 3.88
C GLY A 16 0.47 -18.61 2.53
N VAL A 17 1.55 -18.83 1.77
CA VAL A 17 1.71 -18.21 0.44
C VAL A 17 0.76 -18.82 -0.59
N SER A 18 0.40 -20.10 -0.45
CA SER A 18 -0.52 -20.78 -1.35
C SER A 18 -1.98 -20.32 -1.19
N TYR A 19 -2.38 -19.91 0.02
CA TYR A 19 -3.73 -19.37 0.26
C TYR A 19 -3.90 -17.93 -0.22
N ALA A 20 -2.79 -17.18 -0.36
CA ALA A 20 -2.79 -15.83 -0.92
C ALA A 20 -2.79 -15.80 -2.46
N GLN A 21 -2.66 -16.96 -3.13
CA GLN A 21 -2.78 -17.08 -4.58
C GLN A 21 -4.24 -17.30 -4.97
N GLU A 22 -5.01 -16.22 -4.92
CA GLU A 22 -6.37 -16.16 -5.45
C GLU A 22 -6.34 -16.51 -6.95
N LYS A 23 -6.97 -17.63 -7.33
CA LYS A 23 -6.88 -18.22 -8.68
C LYS A 23 -7.77 -17.55 -9.72
N ASP A 24 -8.65 -16.64 -9.30
CA ASP A 24 -9.62 -16.00 -10.19
C ASP A 24 -9.51 -14.48 -10.06
N CYS A 25 -8.78 -13.86 -10.99
CA CYS A 25 -8.62 -12.41 -11.04
C CYS A 25 -9.95 -11.67 -11.33
N ASN A 26 -11.03 -12.40 -11.64
CA ASN A 26 -12.35 -11.82 -11.94
C ASN A 26 -13.26 -11.77 -10.71
N THR A 27 -12.93 -12.49 -9.63
CA THR A 27 -13.65 -12.39 -8.37
C THR A 27 -12.96 -11.36 -7.50
N ASN A 28 -13.63 -10.25 -7.23
CA ASN A 28 -13.25 -9.37 -6.14
C ASN A 28 -14.03 -9.85 -4.90
N PRO A 29 -13.42 -10.68 -4.02
CA PRO A 29 -14.09 -11.19 -2.82
C PRO A 29 -14.56 -10.06 -1.88
N LEU A 30 -14.07 -8.84 -2.10
CA LEU A 30 -14.39 -7.65 -1.32
C LEU A 30 -15.53 -6.80 -1.93
N LYS A 31 -16.05 -7.16 -3.12
CA LYS A 31 -17.00 -6.35 -3.90
C LYS A 31 -18.30 -6.03 -3.17
N GLU A 32 -18.82 -6.95 -2.36
CA GLU A 32 -20.09 -6.77 -1.65
C GLU A 32 -19.91 -6.23 -0.23
N HIS A 33 -18.67 -6.03 0.19
CA HIS A 33 -18.37 -5.56 1.53
C HIS A 33 -18.35 -4.04 1.57
N LYS A 34 -19.33 -3.44 2.24
CA LYS A 34 -19.41 -1.97 2.47
C LYS A 34 -18.14 -1.37 3.08
N TRP A 35 -17.43 -2.14 3.90
CA TRP A 35 -16.15 -1.70 4.46
C TRP A 35 -15.06 -1.58 3.40
N CYS A 36 -15.11 -2.38 2.33
CA CYS A 36 -14.18 -2.30 1.21
C CYS A 36 -14.46 -1.06 0.35
N GLU A 37 -15.73 -0.73 0.10
CA GLU A 37 -16.08 0.53 -0.58
C GLU A 37 -15.57 1.73 0.22
N TYR A 38 -15.77 1.73 1.53
CA TYR A 38 -15.29 2.78 2.42
C TYR A 38 -13.75 2.86 2.45
N ALA A 39 -13.07 1.72 2.60
CA ALA A 39 -11.61 1.65 2.58
C ALA A 39 -11.04 2.08 1.21
N TRP A 40 -11.73 1.75 0.12
CA TRP A 40 -11.36 2.19 -1.23
C TRP A 40 -11.44 3.70 -1.37
N VAL A 41 -12.52 4.32 -0.86
CA VAL A 41 -12.66 5.78 -0.86
C VAL A 41 -11.55 6.44 -0.03
N ILE A 42 -11.23 5.90 1.15
CA ILE A 42 -10.12 6.40 1.96
C ILE A 42 -8.79 6.27 1.22
N CYS A 43 -8.51 5.10 0.64
CA CYS A 43 -7.28 4.85 -0.11
C CYS A 43 -7.14 5.82 -1.29
N LYS A 44 -8.23 6.01 -2.06
CA LYS A 44 -8.26 6.97 -3.16
C LYS A 44 -7.98 8.39 -2.67
N ASN A 45 -8.65 8.83 -1.60
CA ASN A 45 -8.45 10.17 -1.04
C ASN A 45 -7.02 10.36 -0.52
N LEU A 46 -6.43 9.35 0.10
CA LEU A 46 -5.06 9.38 0.60
C LEU A 46 -4.04 9.47 -0.55
N VAL A 47 -4.25 8.70 -1.62
CA VAL A 47 -3.40 8.76 -2.83
C VAL A 47 -3.52 10.14 -3.48
N THR A 48 -4.73 10.67 -3.65
CA THR A 48 -4.95 12.00 -4.23
C THR A 48 -4.30 13.09 -3.38
N TYR A 49 -4.47 13.05 -2.06
CA TYR A 49 -3.82 13.98 -1.13
C TYR A 49 -2.29 13.93 -1.24
N ARG A 50 -1.71 12.72 -1.27
CA ARG A 50 -0.26 12.54 -1.46
C ARG A 50 0.21 13.16 -2.78
N LEU A 51 -0.50 12.91 -3.88
CA LEU A 51 -0.14 13.45 -5.19
C LEU A 51 -0.24 14.98 -5.24
N GLU A 52 -1.26 15.56 -4.60
CA GLU A 52 -1.42 17.00 -4.46
C GLU A 52 -0.23 17.63 -3.73
N LYS A 53 0.22 17.01 -2.63
CA LYS A 53 1.38 17.46 -1.86
C LYS A 53 2.71 17.32 -2.58
N ILE A 54 2.90 16.22 -3.31
CA ILE A 54 4.07 16.05 -4.19
C ILE A 54 4.08 17.16 -5.25
N ARG A 55 2.93 17.44 -5.87
CA ARG A 55 2.80 18.49 -6.86
C ARG A 55 3.14 19.87 -6.29
N GLU A 56 2.57 20.24 -5.14
CA GLU A 56 2.86 21.50 -4.44
C GLU A 56 4.36 21.65 -4.12
N CYS A 57 5.05 20.54 -3.82
CA CYS A 57 6.49 20.53 -3.57
C CYS A 57 7.28 20.78 -4.87
N ILE A 58 6.96 20.05 -5.94
CA ILE A 58 7.63 20.18 -7.24
C ILE A 58 7.47 21.59 -7.81
N GLU A 59 6.28 22.19 -7.68
CA GLU A 59 6.01 23.56 -8.13
C GLU A 59 6.88 24.62 -7.41
N LYS A 60 7.43 24.29 -6.23
CA LYS A 60 8.33 25.16 -5.46
C LYS A 60 9.82 24.84 -5.66
N SER A 61 10.13 23.68 -6.25
CA SER A 61 11.50 23.23 -6.49
C SER A 61 12.17 24.11 -7.55
N GLN A 62 13.44 24.46 -7.34
CA GLN A 62 14.20 25.31 -8.25
C GLN A 62 15.02 24.51 -9.27
N ASN A 63 15.25 23.23 -9.00
CA ASN A 63 16.06 22.33 -9.83
C ASN A 63 15.54 20.88 -9.75
N TYR A 64 16.15 20.02 -10.55
CA TYR A 64 15.76 18.62 -10.68
C TYR A 64 16.00 17.83 -9.38
N GLU A 65 17.11 18.08 -8.70
CA GLU A 65 17.47 17.43 -7.44
C GLU A 65 16.47 17.73 -6.33
N GLU A 66 16.00 18.97 -6.23
CA GLU A 66 14.95 19.36 -5.30
C GLU A 66 13.60 18.73 -5.65
N GLY A 67 13.29 18.62 -6.96
CA GLY A 67 12.06 18.01 -7.45
C GLY A 67 12.01 16.50 -7.21
N SER A 68 13.12 15.79 -7.38
CA SER A 68 13.19 14.35 -7.12
C SER A 68 13.03 14.03 -5.63
N ALA A 69 13.61 14.86 -4.75
CA ALA A 69 13.46 14.72 -3.31
C ALA A 69 12.00 14.86 -2.83
N CYS A 70 11.12 15.51 -3.61
CA CYS A 70 9.69 15.55 -3.31
C CYS A 70 9.03 14.17 -3.34
N PHE A 71 9.53 13.18 -4.10
CA PHE A 71 8.94 11.84 -4.12
C PHE A 71 9.34 10.97 -2.92
N GLU A 72 10.47 11.30 -2.28
CA GLU A 72 11.04 10.57 -1.16
C GLU A 72 10.41 10.98 0.19
N LYS A 73 9.78 12.16 0.24
CA LYS A 73 9.10 12.65 1.46
C LYS A 73 7.79 11.90 1.73
N SER A 74 7.52 11.72 3.02
CA SER A 74 6.21 11.28 3.51
C SER A 74 5.23 12.45 3.44
N TRP A 75 4.22 12.35 2.58
CA TRP A 75 3.19 13.40 2.42
C TRP A 75 1.85 13.05 3.06
N ILE A 76 1.77 11.94 3.77
CA ILE A 76 0.53 11.48 4.41
C ILE A 76 0.35 12.07 5.81
N GLU A 77 1.34 12.83 6.28
CA GLU A 77 1.29 13.59 7.51
C GLU A 77 0.09 14.55 7.45
N ASN A 78 -0.71 14.52 8.52
CA ASN A 78 -1.92 15.34 8.67
C ASN A 78 -3.09 15.00 7.73
N PHE A 79 -3.05 13.90 6.97
CA PHE A 79 -4.19 13.45 6.15
C PHE A 79 -5.49 13.32 6.96
N LEU A 80 -5.40 12.81 8.19
CA LEU A 80 -6.53 12.61 9.11
C LEU A 80 -6.87 13.85 9.97
N GLN A 81 -6.11 14.94 9.85
CA GLN A 81 -6.33 16.18 10.62
C GLN A 81 -7.16 17.23 9.85
N ARG A 82 -7.68 16.87 8.67
CA ARG A 82 -8.58 17.71 7.87
C ARG A 82 -10.01 17.69 8.40
#